data_AF-A0A965NL35-F1
#
_entry.id   AF-A0A965NL35-F1
#
_cell.length_a   1.000
_cell.length_b   1.000
_cell.length_c   1.000
_cell.angle_alpha   90.00
_cell.angle_beta   90.00
_cell.angle_gamma   90.00
#
_symmetry.space_group_name_H-M   'P 1'
#
loop_
_entity.id
_entity.type
_entity.pdbx_description
1 polymer ?
#
loop_
_entity_poly.entity_id
_entity_poly.type
_entity_poly.pdbx_seq_one_letter_code
_entity_poly.pdbx_strand_id
1 'polypeptide(L)'
;AKYSLDSLGTFILDPLKVRTDGRMPKIVMDRQDAIDIAGYLLEFQGSDGRLDNPIDGVIADKALAIAGRKAVISARCAACHDLPKDAAAAPVALKKTEGGCLDADHAKGPRYALSEAQRAALKLFLAKKDETASPKLAADLTLQALNCVACHERDGQGGPDTARKPYFQGDHNLGDTGRYPPPLTGVGGKLRPEWLSKVLLGENRVRPYLKTKMPQYGAATAELGKLLGVADARVALKFEGGDDTAGRKLMGTQGGAGCITCHRWGDRPSLGIQGPDLSNIAARLQEGWLREYLINPAAYRAGTLMPSFWPAGKSFNPSILGGDTDKQIASIFKFVESANGEPEGFPQNRNGEFEIVPKDRPVVQRAFLDGVGVRAILVGFPAGVHLAYDGDRGGPGLAWKGRFFDAYLTWFSRFPTFEKPLGDQVVAWPKPTGRFLGYRLDAQGNPTFLNEQGGVKVEETYEGVEHGLRRIVTWAPTPDFKPTITHPAELTPTEGPATEGRRVFTYLWK
;
A
#
# COMPACT_ATOMS: atom_id res chain seq x y z
N ALA A 1 33.64 5.47 -15.38
CA ALA A 1 33.50 6.86 -14.88
C ALA A 1 32.68 6.84 -13.59
N LYS A 2 32.94 7.74 -12.62
CA LYS A 2 32.22 7.80 -11.33
C LYS A 2 30.72 8.13 -11.46
N TYR A 3 30.33 8.72 -12.59
CA TYR A 3 28.98 9.20 -12.86
C TYR A 3 28.48 8.75 -14.25
N SER A 4 28.85 7.54 -14.70
CA SER A 4 28.08 6.93 -15.80
C SER A 4 26.67 6.57 -15.32
N LEU A 5 25.73 6.44 -16.25
CA LEU A 5 24.34 6.02 -15.96
C LEU A 5 24.29 4.80 -15.03
N ASP A 6 25.02 3.74 -15.37
CA ASP A 6 25.04 2.50 -14.58
C ASP A 6 25.65 2.72 -13.18
N SER A 7 26.75 3.48 -13.07
CA SER A 7 27.41 3.73 -11.78
C SER A 7 26.56 4.60 -10.86
N LEU A 8 25.89 5.62 -11.42
CA LEU A 8 25.00 6.51 -10.67
C LEU A 8 23.70 5.78 -10.31
N GLY A 9 23.12 5.01 -11.21
CA GLY A 9 21.94 4.18 -10.93
C GLY A 9 22.23 3.15 -9.83
N THR A 10 23.40 2.50 -9.87
CA THR A 10 23.83 1.59 -8.79
C THR A 10 24.00 2.32 -7.46
N PHE A 11 24.56 3.54 -7.47
CA PHE A 11 24.68 4.37 -6.28
C PHE A 11 23.32 4.80 -5.74
N ILE A 12 22.38 5.24 -6.57
CA ILE A 12 21.03 5.65 -6.17
C ILE A 12 20.25 4.47 -5.56
N LEU A 13 20.41 3.28 -6.13
CA LEU A 13 19.75 2.06 -5.67
C LEU A 13 20.18 1.68 -4.23
N ASP A 14 21.46 1.84 -3.90
CA ASP A 14 21.97 1.55 -2.56
C ASP A 14 23.18 2.44 -2.20
N PRO A 15 22.94 3.70 -1.78
CA PRO A 15 24.01 4.66 -1.51
C PRO A 15 24.94 4.22 -0.37
N LEU A 16 24.40 3.42 0.55
CA LEU A 16 25.09 2.96 1.76
C LEU A 16 26.19 1.92 1.44
N LYS A 17 26.15 1.26 0.28
CA LYS A 17 27.25 0.38 -0.18
C LYS A 17 28.52 1.16 -0.53
N VAL A 18 28.36 2.42 -0.93
CA VAL A 18 29.48 3.29 -1.34
C VAL A 18 29.84 4.26 -0.22
N ARG A 19 28.84 4.73 0.54
CA ARG A 19 28.99 5.66 1.66
C ARG A 19 28.26 5.11 2.87
N THR A 20 28.92 4.23 3.61
CA THR A 20 28.37 3.60 4.82
C THR A 20 27.95 4.62 5.88
N ASP A 21 28.64 5.76 5.95
CA ASP A 21 28.33 6.87 6.86
C ASP A 21 27.56 8.02 6.15
N GLY A 22 27.05 7.76 4.95
CA GLY A 22 26.30 8.73 4.16
C GLY A 22 24.94 9.04 4.75
N ARG A 23 24.50 10.30 4.63
CA ARG A 23 23.14 10.71 5.03
C ARG A 23 22.06 10.35 4.02
N MET A 24 22.43 9.94 2.81
CA MET A 24 21.48 9.51 1.79
C MET A 24 21.03 8.08 2.14
N PRO A 25 19.77 7.89 2.57
CA PRO A 25 19.29 6.56 2.92
C PRO A 25 19.12 5.71 1.67
N LYS A 26 19.09 4.40 1.86
CA LYS A 26 18.55 3.47 0.88
C LYS A 26 17.03 3.58 0.88
N ILE A 27 16.44 3.82 -0.29
CA ILE A 27 15.00 3.75 -0.52
C ILE A 27 14.73 2.48 -1.31
N VAL A 28 13.73 1.70 -0.88
CA VAL A 28 13.32 0.50 -1.63
C VAL A 28 12.69 0.93 -2.94
N MET A 29 13.39 0.66 -4.05
CA MET A 29 12.97 0.93 -5.43
C MET A 29 13.51 -0.15 -6.36
N ASP A 30 12.93 -0.24 -7.56
CA ASP A 30 13.39 -1.18 -8.57
C ASP A 30 14.62 -0.62 -9.30
N ARG A 31 15.41 -1.50 -9.95
CA ARG A 31 16.59 -1.07 -10.69
C ARG A 31 16.25 -0.08 -11.81
N GLN A 32 15.07 -0.21 -12.42
CA GLN A 32 14.61 0.70 -13.47
C GLN A 32 14.47 2.13 -12.92
N ASP A 33 13.75 2.30 -11.81
CA ASP A 33 13.55 3.62 -11.18
C ASP A 33 14.88 4.31 -10.88
N ALA A 34 15.86 3.55 -10.35
CA ALA A 34 17.18 4.09 -10.04
C ALA A 34 17.94 4.55 -11.29
N ILE A 35 17.78 3.84 -12.42
CA ILE A 35 18.37 4.22 -13.71
C ILE A 35 17.65 5.43 -14.31
N ASP A 36 16.33 5.52 -14.20
CA ASP A 36 15.57 6.65 -14.73
C ASP A 36 15.92 7.94 -13.97
N ILE A 37 16.05 7.87 -12.64
CA ILE A 37 16.53 8.98 -11.82
C ILE A 37 17.98 9.35 -12.21
N ALA A 38 18.85 8.36 -12.43
CA ALA A 38 20.21 8.61 -12.87
C ALA A 38 20.24 9.31 -14.25
N GLY A 39 19.41 8.87 -15.19
CA GLY A 39 19.27 9.48 -16.51
C GLY A 39 18.80 10.94 -16.41
N TYR A 40 17.78 11.20 -15.59
CA TYR A 40 17.32 12.56 -15.31
C TYR A 40 18.43 13.45 -14.73
N LEU A 41 19.19 12.96 -13.75
CA LEU A 41 20.28 13.72 -13.11
C LEU A 41 21.50 13.92 -14.01
N LEU A 42 21.68 13.05 -15.01
CA LEU A 42 22.70 13.17 -16.04
C LEU A 42 22.19 13.91 -17.29
N GLU A 43 20.99 14.50 -17.19
CA GLU A 43 20.37 15.33 -18.21
C GLU A 43 20.13 14.62 -19.55
N PHE A 44 19.88 13.31 -19.53
CA PHE A 44 19.37 12.61 -20.71
C PHE A 44 18.03 13.24 -21.14
N GLN A 45 17.84 13.43 -22.44
CA GLN A 45 16.69 14.10 -23.07
C GLN A 45 15.50 13.15 -23.29
N GLY A 46 15.79 11.87 -23.49
CA GLY A 46 14.85 10.80 -23.74
C GLY A 46 14.39 10.14 -22.45
N SER A 47 13.24 9.45 -22.54
CA SER A 47 12.63 8.78 -21.40
C SER A 47 13.38 7.52 -20.94
N ASP A 48 14.17 6.88 -21.81
CA ASP A 48 15.06 5.78 -21.44
C ASP A 48 16.53 6.23 -21.57
N GLY A 49 17.14 6.56 -20.44
CA GLY A 49 18.53 7.00 -20.37
C GLY A 49 19.54 5.96 -20.88
N ARG A 50 19.15 4.70 -21.07
CA ARG A 50 20.05 3.66 -21.63
C ARG A 50 20.22 3.76 -23.14
N LEU A 51 19.24 4.36 -23.82
CA LEU A 51 19.17 4.45 -25.27
C LEU A 51 19.37 5.86 -25.78
N ASP A 52 19.12 6.85 -24.92
CA ASP A 52 19.23 8.24 -25.27
C ASP A 52 20.67 8.79 -25.14
N ASN A 53 20.91 9.98 -25.70
CA ASN A 53 22.19 10.67 -25.61
C ASN A 53 22.19 11.68 -24.47
N PRO A 54 23.22 11.70 -23.61
CA PRO A 54 23.36 12.75 -22.61
C PRO A 54 23.62 14.10 -23.28
N ILE A 55 23.28 15.20 -22.61
CA ILE A 55 23.73 16.54 -23.02
C ILE A 55 25.28 16.58 -22.98
N ASP A 56 25.87 17.31 -23.93
CA ASP A 56 27.32 17.52 -24.00
C ASP A 56 27.87 18.07 -22.68
N GLY A 57 28.76 17.28 -22.08
CA GLY A 57 29.44 17.66 -20.85
C GLY A 57 30.43 18.81 -21.05
N VAL A 58 30.80 19.46 -19.94
CA VAL A 58 31.81 20.53 -19.95
C VAL A 58 33.15 20.02 -20.49
N ILE A 59 33.62 20.61 -21.59
CA ILE A 59 34.95 20.33 -22.15
C ILE A 59 36.01 20.94 -21.23
N ALA A 60 36.91 20.10 -20.72
CA ALA A 60 37.96 20.53 -19.80
C ALA A 60 38.98 21.45 -20.51
N ASP A 61 38.98 22.72 -20.13
CA ASP A 61 40.01 23.67 -20.52
C ASP A 61 41.26 23.49 -19.64
N LYS A 62 42.43 23.29 -20.28
CA LYS A 62 43.69 23.04 -19.56
C LYS A 62 44.15 24.23 -18.72
N ALA A 63 43.95 25.46 -19.18
CA ALA A 63 44.33 26.66 -18.44
C ALA A 63 43.44 26.82 -17.20
N LEU A 64 42.13 26.59 -17.34
CA LEU A 64 41.20 26.59 -16.21
C LEU A 64 41.51 25.46 -15.22
N ALA A 65 41.88 24.27 -15.68
CA ALA A 65 42.28 23.17 -14.81
C ALA A 65 43.54 23.50 -13.98
N ILE A 66 44.54 24.17 -14.58
CA ILE A 66 45.75 24.62 -13.87
C ILE A 66 45.40 25.70 -12.83
N ALA A 67 44.58 26.69 -13.21
CA ALA A 67 44.11 27.72 -12.28
C ALA A 67 43.33 27.11 -11.11
N GLY A 68 42.43 26.16 -11.40
CA GLY A 68 41.68 25.40 -10.40
C GLY A 68 42.57 24.62 -9.45
N ARG A 69 43.63 23.95 -9.96
CA ARG A 69 44.60 23.24 -9.10
C ARG A 69 45.26 24.18 -8.10
N LYS A 70 45.70 25.37 -8.54
CA LYS A 70 46.29 26.38 -7.63
C LYS A 70 45.29 26.83 -6.56
N ALA A 71 44.03 27.03 -6.94
CA ALA A 71 42.97 27.40 -6.00
C ALA A 71 42.71 26.30 -4.95
N VAL A 72 42.62 25.03 -5.37
CA VAL A 72 42.41 23.86 -4.49
C VAL A 72 43.51 23.72 -3.45
N ILE A 73 44.78 23.91 -3.86
CA ILE A 73 45.94 23.86 -2.95
C ILE A 73 45.88 25.03 -1.96
N SER A 74 45.68 26.26 -2.46
CA SER A 74 45.61 27.47 -1.62
C SER A 74 44.47 27.41 -0.59
N ALA A 75 43.31 26.88 -0.99
CA ALA A 75 42.16 26.68 -0.12
C ALA A 75 42.30 25.47 0.82
N ARG A 76 43.40 24.70 0.71
CA ARG A 76 43.68 23.49 1.51
C ARG A 76 42.56 22.45 1.46
N CYS A 77 41.94 22.26 0.29
CA CYS A 77 40.83 21.31 0.14
C CYS A 77 41.21 19.89 0.59
N ALA A 78 42.48 19.51 0.44
CA ALA A 78 42.97 18.19 0.84
C ALA A 78 43.01 17.95 2.36
N ALA A 79 42.74 18.98 3.17
CA ALA A 79 42.59 18.84 4.62
C ALA A 79 41.34 18.02 4.99
N CYS A 80 40.37 17.96 4.07
CA CYS A 80 39.10 17.22 4.26
C CYS A 80 38.80 16.25 3.12
N HIS A 81 39.38 16.43 1.93
CA HIS A 81 39.16 15.59 0.76
C HIS A 81 40.40 14.79 0.39
N ASP A 82 40.23 13.53 0.00
CA ASP A 82 41.34 12.75 -0.56
C ASP A 82 41.69 13.27 -1.96
N LEU A 83 42.89 13.85 -2.10
CA LEU A 83 43.38 14.53 -3.29
C LEU A 83 44.83 14.09 -3.60
N PRO A 84 45.31 14.27 -4.85
CA PRO A 84 46.68 13.97 -5.22
C PRO A 84 47.71 14.54 -4.23
N LYS A 85 48.82 13.81 -4.01
CA LYS A 85 49.79 14.09 -2.94
C LYS A 85 50.37 15.51 -2.98
N ASP A 86 50.45 16.12 -4.17
CA ASP A 86 50.93 17.49 -4.37
C ASP A 86 49.97 18.56 -3.81
N ALA A 87 48.74 18.18 -3.44
CA ALA A 87 47.77 19.04 -2.80
C ALA A 87 47.49 18.71 -1.32
N ALA A 88 48.18 17.72 -0.74
CA ALA A 88 47.90 17.18 0.60
C ALA A 88 47.93 18.25 1.70
N ALA A 89 46.97 18.18 2.62
CA ALA A 89 46.91 19.05 3.78
C ALA A 89 46.41 18.26 5.00
N ALA A 90 46.90 18.61 6.20
CA ALA A 90 46.43 17.99 7.43
C ALA A 90 45.06 18.57 7.85
N PRO A 91 44.13 17.75 8.39
CA PRO A 91 42.90 18.23 8.99
C PRO A 91 43.16 19.21 10.13
N VAL A 92 42.33 20.25 10.23
CA VAL A 92 42.39 21.22 11.32
C VAL A 92 41.45 20.77 12.44
N ALA A 93 42.01 20.45 13.61
CA ALA A 93 41.20 20.10 14.77
C ALA A 93 40.45 21.34 15.31
N LEU A 94 39.12 21.23 15.43
CA LEU A 94 38.27 22.25 16.06
C LEU A 94 38.41 22.18 17.58
N LYS A 95 39.32 23.01 18.13
CA LYS A 95 39.64 23.03 19.58
C LYS A 95 39.09 24.25 20.32
N LYS A 96 38.54 25.23 19.60
CA LYS A 96 38.07 26.52 20.15
C LYS A 96 36.67 26.82 19.62
N THR A 97 35.92 27.61 20.37
CA THR A 97 34.57 28.09 20.04
C THR A 97 34.57 29.48 19.39
N GLU A 98 35.74 30.01 19.07
CA GLU A 98 35.96 31.35 18.52
C GLU A 98 36.98 31.28 17.38
N GLY A 99 36.88 32.22 16.43
CA GLY A 99 37.79 32.33 15.30
C GLY A 99 37.38 31.50 14.09
N GLY A 100 37.93 31.88 12.93
CA GLY A 100 37.75 31.16 11.68
C GLY A 100 36.28 31.08 11.26
N CYS A 101 35.84 29.90 10.84
CA CYS A 101 34.48 29.70 10.32
C CYS A 101 33.36 29.88 11.36
N LEU A 102 33.68 30.04 12.65
CA LEU A 102 32.70 30.30 13.70
C LEU A 102 32.38 31.79 13.88
N ASP A 103 33.11 32.67 13.21
CA ASP A 103 32.86 34.11 13.21
C ASP A 103 32.29 34.58 11.88
N ALA A 104 31.54 35.68 11.89
CA ALA A 104 30.88 36.20 10.69
C ALA A 104 31.90 36.62 9.62
N ASP A 105 33.01 37.22 10.04
CA ASP A 105 34.06 37.70 9.16
C ASP A 105 35.43 37.18 9.63
N HIS A 106 36.03 36.30 8.83
CA HIS A 106 37.38 35.81 9.09
C HIS A 106 38.29 35.95 7.85
N ALA A 107 39.57 36.27 8.11
CA ALA A 107 40.56 36.53 7.07
C ALA A 107 41.24 35.24 6.54
N LYS A 108 41.27 34.16 7.33
CA LYS A 108 42.00 32.92 7.00
C LYS A 108 41.14 31.68 7.21
N GLY A 109 41.30 30.67 6.36
CA GLY A 109 40.57 29.39 6.41
C GLY A 109 39.35 29.34 5.47
N PRO A 110 38.68 28.18 5.36
CA PRO A 110 37.50 28.03 4.50
C PRO A 110 36.34 28.92 4.96
N ARG A 111 35.77 29.71 4.04
CA ARG A 111 34.57 30.52 4.29
C ARG A 111 33.32 29.68 4.04
N TYR A 112 32.68 29.25 5.12
CA TYR A 112 31.36 28.64 5.04
C TYR A 112 30.31 29.74 5.18
N ALA A 113 29.29 29.72 4.31
CA ALA A 113 28.14 30.62 4.38
C ALA A 113 27.17 30.18 5.50
N LEU A 114 27.66 30.13 6.74
CA LEU A 114 26.87 29.75 7.90
C LEU A 114 25.95 30.91 8.29
N SER A 115 24.70 30.62 8.64
CA SER A 115 23.82 31.58 9.28
C SER A 115 24.27 31.87 10.72
N GLU A 116 23.76 32.94 11.32
CA GLU A 116 23.98 33.23 12.73
C GLU A 116 23.54 32.07 13.63
N ALA A 117 22.36 31.50 13.34
CA ALA A 117 21.83 30.34 14.06
C ALA A 117 22.74 29.11 13.92
N GLN A 118 23.30 28.85 12.73
CA GLN A 118 24.23 27.74 12.53
C GLN A 118 25.55 27.94 13.29
N ARG A 119 26.11 29.15 13.29
CA ARG A 119 27.30 29.48 14.10
C ARG A 119 27.03 29.28 15.59
N ALA A 120 25.89 29.77 16.09
CA ALA A 120 25.50 29.59 17.48
C ALA A 120 25.35 28.10 17.85
N ALA A 121 24.72 27.30 17.00
CA ALA A 121 24.56 25.86 17.21
C ALA A 121 25.91 25.13 17.23
N LEU A 122 26.84 25.47 16.33
CA LEU A 122 28.19 24.89 16.32
C LEU A 122 29.00 25.26 17.57
N LYS A 123 28.94 26.52 18.02
CA LYS A 123 29.58 26.95 19.27
C LYS A 123 29.03 26.18 20.46
N LEU A 124 27.72 26.01 20.55
CA LEU A 124 27.07 25.22 21.59
C LEU A 124 27.50 23.75 21.54
N PHE A 125 27.51 23.14 20.35
CA PHE A 125 27.96 21.76 20.17
C PHE A 125 29.40 21.60 20.63
N LEU A 126 30.33 22.46 20.20
CA LEU A 126 31.74 22.36 20.58
C LEU A 126 31.97 22.50 22.08
N ALA A 127 31.17 23.34 22.76
CA ALA A 127 31.23 23.49 24.21
C ALA A 127 30.75 22.24 24.97
N LYS A 128 29.84 21.46 24.37
CA LYS A 128 29.17 20.31 25.02
C LYS A 128 29.49 18.95 24.43
N LYS A 129 30.34 18.87 23.40
CA LYS A 129 30.58 17.66 22.60
C LYS A 129 31.04 16.44 23.41
N ASP A 130 31.65 16.68 24.58
CA ASP A 130 32.16 15.64 25.47
C ASP A 130 31.16 15.28 26.60
N GLU A 131 30.05 16.02 26.72
CA GLU A 131 28.96 15.68 27.63
C GLU A 131 28.16 14.49 27.10
N THR A 132 27.80 13.56 27.99
CA THR A 132 26.93 12.43 27.62
C THR A 132 25.48 12.90 27.54
N ALA A 133 24.88 12.81 26.35
CA ALA A 133 23.47 13.10 26.17
C ALA A 133 22.58 12.07 26.88
N SER A 134 21.43 12.51 27.41
CA SER A 134 20.42 11.59 27.90
C SER A 134 19.87 10.74 26.75
N PRO A 135 19.37 9.51 27.02
CA PRO A 135 18.82 8.65 25.95
C PRO A 135 17.71 9.33 25.13
N LYS A 136 16.84 10.12 25.78
CA LYS A 136 15.80 10.89 25.09
C LYS A 136 16.39 11.95 24.17
N LEU A 137 17.33 12.76 24.66
CA LEU A 137 17.97 13.79 23.84
C LEU A 137 18.71 13.16 22.66
N ALA A 138 19.44 12.07 22.89
CA ALA A 138 20.13 11.33 21.83
C ALA A 138 19.13 10.78 20.78
N ALA A 139 18.02 10.16 21.21
CA ALA A 139 16.98 9.69 20.31
C ALA A 139 16.39 10.82 19.45
N ASP A 140 16.01 11.93 20.09
CA ASP A 140 15.36 13.06 19.41
C ASP A 140 16.34 13.73 18.42
N LEU A 141 17.61 13.87 18.78
CA LEU A 141 18.67 14.36 17.88
C LEU A 141 18.91 13.40 16.70
N THR A 142 18.93 12.08 16.93
CA THR A 142 19.08 11.09 15.85
C THR A 142 17.90 11.15 14.88
N LEU A 143 16.66 11.24 15.38
CA LEU A 143 15.46 11.37 14.53
C LEU A 143 15.49 12.65 13.68
N GLN A 144 15.97 13.77 14.23
CA GLN A 144 16.15 15.00 13.48
C GLN A 144 17.28 14.90 12.46
N ALA A 145 18.45 14.37 12.86
CA ALA A 145 19.62 14.25 12.00
C ALA A 145 19.38 13.33 10.79
N LEU A 146 18.57 12.28 10.96
CA LEU A 146 18.15 11.38 9.90
C LEU A 146 16.87 11.85 9.18
N ASN A 147 16.30 13.00 9.58
CA ASN A 147 15.11 13.60 8.99
C ASN A 147 13.85 12.71 9.10
N CYS A 148 13.76 11.85 10.12
CA CYS A 148 12.60 11.00 10.36
C CYS A 148 11.33 11.83 10.60
N VAL A 149 11.46 12.98 11.25
CA VAL A 149 10.35 13.89 11.58
C VAL A 149 9.79 14.66 10.39
N ALA A 150 10.42 14.59 9.20
CA ALA A 150 9.82 15.14 7.98
C ALA A 150 8.63 14.31 7.46
N CYS A 151 8.58 13.03 7.84
CA CYS A 151 7.53 12.10 7.45
C CYS A 151 6.68 11.65 8.65
N HIS A 152 7.31 11.50 9.81
CA HIS A 152 6.66 11.05 11.03
C HIS A 152 6.43 12.23 11.99
N GLU A 153 5.32 12.21 12.71
CA GLU A 153 5.11 13.10 13.85
C GLU A 153 5.67 12.45 15.13
N ARG A 154 6.23 13.26 16.04
CA ARG A 154 6.60 12.86 17.41
C ARG A 154 6.39 14.03 18.37
N ASP A 155 5.70 13.78 19.48
CA ASP A 155 5.39 14.73 20.55
C ASP A 155 4.79 16.07 20.04
N GLY A 156 3.91 16.00 19.05
CA GLY A 156 3.25 17.12 18.38
C GLY A 156 4.10 17.80 17.29
N GLN A 157 5.30 17.29 17.00
CA GLN A 157 6.24 17.91 16.06
C GLN A 157 6.48 17.06 14.82
N GLY A 158 6.65 17.73 13.68
CA GLY A 158 6.96 17.09 12.40
C GLY A 158 5.73 16.58 11.64
N GLY A 159 5.94 15.53 10.86
CA GLY A 159 4.98 15.02 9.89
C GLY A 159 5.05 15.73 8.53
N PRO A 160 4.36 15.21 7.51
CA PRO A 160 4.40 15.77 6.16
C PRO A 160 3.78 17.18 6.12
N ASP A 161 4.51 18.15 5.59
CA ASP A 161 3.98 19.49 5.35
C ASP A 161 2.97 19.53 4.19
N THR A 162 2.27 20.67 4.05
CA THR A 162 1.24 20.88 3.03
C THR A 162 1.72 20.62 1.60
N ALA A 163 2.97 20.94 1.27
CA ALA A 163 3.51 20.72 -0.07
C ALA A 163 3.80 19.23 -0.34
N ARG A 164 4.15 18.48 0.70
CA ARG A 164 4.51 17.05 0.59
C ARG A 164 3.31 16.12 0.75
N LYS A 165 2.27 16.52 1.48
CA LYS A 165 1.05 15.74 1.75
C LYS A 165 0.43 15.06 0.51
N PRO A 166 0.35 15.68 -0.68
CA PRO A 166 -0.21 15.04 -1.88
C PRO A 166 0.57 13.82 -2.38
N TYR A 167 1.87 13.72 -2.08
CA TYR A 167 2.72 12.59 -2.49
C TYR A 167 2.57 11.36 -1.58
N PHE A 168 1.95 11.52 -0.40
CA PHE A 168 1.64 10.40 0.47
C PHE A 168 0.33 9.76 0.02
N GLN A 169 0.47 8.64 -0.69
CA GLN A 169 -0.63 7.85 -1.22
C GLN A 169 -0.85 6.56 -0.43
N GLY A 170 -2.07 6.04 -0.50
CA GLY A 170 -2.44 4.76 0.10
C GLY A 170 -3.93 4.48 -0.06
N ASP A 171 -4.51 3.76 0.88
CA ASP A 171 -5.94 3.44 0.86
C ASP A 171 -6.76 4.64 1.35
N HIS A 172 -7.54 5.23 0.44
CA HIS A 172 -8.40 6.39 0.73
C HIS A 172 -9.50 6.06 1.75
N ASN A 173 -9.92 4.79 1.86
CA ASN A 173 -10.97 4.37 2.81
C ASN A 173 -10.50 4.46 4.26
N LEU A 174 -9.19 4.52 4.49
CA LEU A 174 -8.59 4.70 5.81
C LEU A 174 -8.27 6.18 6.11
N GLY A 175 -8.65 7.10 5.22
CA GLY A 175 -8.35 8.54 5.32
C GLY A 175 -6.85 8.80 5.51
N ASP A 176 -6.51 9.76 6.37
CA ASP A 176 -5.11 10.09 6.70
C ASP A 176 -4.35 8.91 7.32
N THR A 177 -5.06 7.97 7.96
CA THR A 177 -4.43 6.78 8.53
C THR A 177 -3.97 5.76 7.48
N GLY A 178 -4.57 5.84 6.29
CA GLY A 178 -4.28 5.03 5.11
C GLY A 178 -3.15 5.53 4.25
N ARG A 179 -2.72 6.78 4.44
CA ARG A 179 -1.72 7.43 3.58
C ARG A 179 -0.52 7.99 4.32
N TYR A 180 -0.65 8.37 5.60
CA TYR A 180 0.47 8.92 6.37
C TYR A 180 1.18 7.89 7.23
N PRO A 181 2.52 7.99 7.37
CA PRO A 181 3.29 7.17 8.29
C PRO A 181 2.77 7.28 9.73
N PRO A 182 2.93 6.23 10.55
CA PRO A 182 2.47 6.26 11.93
C PRO A 182 3.26 7.28 12.76
N PRO A 183 2.66 7.88 13.80
CA PRO A 183 3.41 8.70 14.74
C PRO A 183 4.46 7.87 15.50
N LEU A 184 5.55 8.52 15.89
CA LEU A 184 6.66 7.97 16.68
C LEU A 184 6.56 8.34 18.16
N THR A 185 5.56 9.12 18.57
CA THR A 185 5.25 9.42 19.98
C THR A 185 5.09 8.12 20.77
N GLY A 186 5.93 7.93 21.79
CA GLY A 186 5.92 6.74 22.65
C GLY A 186 6.25 5.42 21.94
N VAL A 187 6.89 5.45 20.76
CA VAL A 187 7.13 4.26 19.94
C VAL A 187 7.98 3.20 20.64
N GLY A 188 8.94 3.60 21.47
CA GLY A 188 9.77 2.69 22.23
C GLY A 188 9.05 1.97 23.37
N GLY A 189 7.97 2.55 23.90
CA GLY A 189 7.06 1.90 24.86
C GLY A 189 5.93 1.11 24.21
N LYS A 190 5.77 1.25 22.89
CA LYS A 190 4.76 0.55 22.08
C LYS A 190 5.29 -0.74 21.48
N LEU A 191 6.44 -0.66 20.82
CA LEU A 191 7.03 -1.78 20.11
C LEU A 191 7.98 -2.55 21.02
N ARG A 192 8.09 -3.86 20.79
CA ARG A 192 9.17 -4.67 21.38
C ARG A 192 10.51 -4.23 20.76
N PRO A 193 11.61 -4.16 21.53
CA PRO A 193 12.91 -3.68 21.04
C PRO A 193 13.38 -4.39 19.76
N GLU A 194 13.23 -5.71 19.72
CA GLU A 194 13.63 -6.59 18.62
C GLU A 194 12.81 -6.29 17.36
N TRP A 195 11.52 -6.00 17.53
CA TRP A 195 10.65 -5.59 16.44
C TRP A 195 11.03 -4.21 15.90
N LEU A 196 11.29 -3.25 16.80
CA LEU A 196 11.68 -1.88 16.44
C LEU A 196 12.99 -1.88 15.64
N SER A 197 13.99 -2.66 16.06
CA SER A 197 15.26 -2.80 15.33
C SER A 197 15.04 -3.33 13.91
N LYS A 198 14.21 -4.37 13.74
CA LYS A 198 13.85 -4.90 12.41
C LYS A 198 13.14 -3.88 11.53
N VAL A 199 12.24 -3.08 12.09
CA VAL A 199 11.55 -2.00 11.34
C VAL A 199 12.55 -0.95 10.83
N LEU A 200 13.56 -0.58 11.61
CA LEU A 200 14.61 0.36 11.20
C LEU A 200 15.50 -0.19 10.08
N LEU A 201 15.62 -1.52 9.98
CA LEU A 201 16.27 -2.22 8.87
C LEU A 201 15.34 -2.40 7.65
N GLY A 202 14.08 -1.94 7.74
CA GLY A 202 13.08 -2.03 6.69
C GLY A 202 12.39 -3.39 6.56
N GLU A 203 12.52 -4.24 7.58
CA GLU A 203 11.78 -5.49 7.71
C GLU A 203 10.40 -5.26 8.37
N ASN A 204 9.61 -6.33 8.54
CA ASN A 204 8.41 -6.32 9.38
C ASN A 204 7.35 -5.26 8.99
N ARG A 205 7.12 -5.10 7.69
CA ARG A 205 6.10 -4.18 7.16
C ARG A 205 4.69 -4.73 7.38
N VAL A 206 3.96 -4.07 8.28
CA VAL A 206 2.60 -4.47 8.73
C VAL A 206 1.46 -3.62 8.16
N ARG A 207 1.76 -2.70 7.25
CA ARG A 207 0.79 -1.77 6.64
C ARG A 207 0.84 -1.89 5.12
N PRO A 208 0.19 -2.92 4.55
CA PRO A 208 0.24 -3.18 3.11
C PRO A 208 -0.39 -2.04 2.29
N TYR A 209 -1.31 -1.29 2.90
CA TYR A 209 -2.07 -0.19 2.30
C TYR A 209 -1.28 1.13 2.13
N LEU A 210 -0.16 1.33 2.83
CA LEU A 210 0.67 2.54 2.67
C LEU A 210 1.55 2.39 1.43
N LYS A 211 1.48 3.30 0.45
CA LYS A 211 2.40 3.26 -0.71
C LYS A 211 3.77 3.85 -0.37
N THR A 212 3.83 4.81 0.56
CA THR A 212 5.07 5.43 1.05
C THR A 212 6.04 4.38 1.60
N LYS A 213 7.30 4.47 1.18
CA LYS A 213 8.39 3.60 1.64
C LYS A 213 9.20 4.29 2.73
N MET A 214 9.50 3.57 3.81
CA MET A 214 10.35 4.07 4.89
C MET A 214 11.83 4.00 4.45
N PRO A 215 12.61 5.08 4.59
CA PRO A 215 14.03 5.05 4.28
C PRO A 215 14.83 4.17 5.24
N GLN A 216 15.88 3.52 4.73
CA GLN A 216 16.82 2.71 5.50
C GLN A 216 18.14 3.47 5.65
N TYR A 217 18.60 3.66 6.89
CA TYR A 217 19.80 4.45 7.20
C TYR A 217 20.99 3.58 7.67
N GLY A 218 20.85 2.25 7.62
CA GLY A 218 21.92 1.32 7.99
C GLY A 218 22.42 1.54 9.42
N ALA A 219 23.75 1.55 9.58
CA ALA A 219 24.44 1.66 10.86
C ALA A 219 24.05 2.93 11.66
N ALA A 220 23.62 4.00 10.99
CA ALA A 220 23.20 5.23 11.66
C ALA A 220 21.95 5.05 12.56
N THR A 221 21.22 3.95 12.40
CA THR A 221 20.05 3.60 13.24
C THR A 221 20.32 2.49 14.25
N ALA A 222 21.55 1.96 14.33
CA ALA A 222 21.88 0.79 15.15
C ALA A 222 21.47 0.96 16.63
N GLU A 223 21.75 2.13 17.21
CA GLU A 223 21.42 2.43 18.61
C GLU A 223 20.01 3.04 18.78
N LEU A 224 19.37 3.49 17.70
CA LEU A 224 18.12 4.26 17.78
C LEU A 224 17.00 3.46 18.44
N GLY A 225 16.88 2.16 18.15
CA GLY A 225 15.87 1.31 18.77
C GLY A 225 16.00 1.24 20.29
N LYS A 226 17.24 1.10 20.79
CA LYS A 226 17.55 1.08 22.23
C LYS A 226 17.29 2.44 22.88
N LEU A 227 17.73 3.52 22.24
CA LEU A 227 17.51 4.88 22.72
C LEU A 227 16.02 5.18 22.88
N LEU A 228 15.21 4.84 21.87
CA LEU A 228 13.76 4.97 21.91
C LEU A 228 13.13 4.11 23.01
N GLY A 229 13.58 2.86 23.16
CA GLY A 229 13.10 1.96 24.21
C GLY A 229 13.27 2.53 25.63
N VAL A 230 14.40 3.20 25.89
CA VAL A 230 14.64 3.88 27.18
C VAL A 230 13.88 5.20 27.27
N ALA A 231 13.90 6.01 26.21
CA ALA A 231 13.26 7.32 26.18
C ALA A 231 11.73 7.26 26.35
N ASP A 232 11.12 6.21 25.80
CA ASP A 232 9.67 6.00 25.79
C ASP A 232 9.27 4.87 26.75
N ALA A 233 10.13 4.51 27.70
CA ALA A 233 9.92 3.39 28.62
C ALA A 233 8.60 3.53 29.38
N ARG A 234 7.93 2.39 29.58
CA ARG A 234 6.65 2.30 30.29
C ARG A 234 6.77 1.33 31.45
N VAL A 235 5.85 1.44 32.41
CA VAL A 235 5.70 0.42 33.45
C VAL A 235 5.42 -0.90 32.77
N ALA A 236 6.28 -1.89 33.02
CA ALA A 236 6.12 -3.22 32.46
C ALA A 236 4.83 -3.84 32.98
N LEU A 237 3.96 -4.24 32.06
CA LEU A 237 2.80 -5.06 32.34
C LEU A 237 3.02 -6.38 31.60
N LYS A 238 2.79 -7.48 32.31
CA LYS A 238 2.70 -8.81 31.73
C LYS A 238 1.31 -9.34 32.01
N PHE A 239 0.59 -9.75 30.97
CA PHE A 239 -0.68 -10.42 31.13
C PHE A 239 -0.46 -11.76 31.83
N GLU A 240 -1.27 -12.02 32.84
CA GLU A 240 -1.29 -13.31 33.53
C GLU A 240 -2.47 -14.15 33.03
N GLY A 241 -2.22 -15.42 32.76
CA GLY A 241 -3.23 -16.34 32.25
C GLY A 241 -3.67 -16.02 30.81
N GLY A 242 -4.99 -15.96 30.60
CA GLY A 242 -5.61 -15.86 29.29
C GLY A 242 -6.16 -17.21 28.80
N ASP A 243 -7.31 -17.17 28.16
CA ASP A 243 -7.98 -18.33 27.56
C ASP A 243 -7.89 -18.20 26.03
N ASP A 244 -7.13 -19.10 25.41
CA ASP A 244 -6.91 -19.15 23.95
C ASP A 244 -8.23 -19.19 23.17
N THR A 245 -9.20 -20.00 23.62
CA THR A 245 -10.49 -20.15 22.96
C THR A 245 -11.33 -18.87 23.09
N ALA A 246 -11.32 -18.26 24.26
CA ALA A 246 -11.99 -16.97 24.46
C ALA A 246 -11.34 -15.86 23.61
N GLY A 247 -10.01 -15.83 23.51
CA GLY A 247 -9.26 -14.90 22.67
C GLY A 247 -9.62 -15.05 21.19
N ARG A 248 -9.62 -16.28 20.70
CA ARG A 248 -10.01 -16.64 19.33
C ARG A 248 -11.42 -16.15 18.99
N LYS A 249 -12.38 -16.35 19.91
CA LYS A 249 -13.76 -15.89 19.78
C LYS A 249 -13.88 -14.37 19.81
N LEU A 250 -13.17 -13.70 20.74
CA LEU A 250 -13.16 -12.24 20.86
C LEU A 250 -12.65 -11.55 19.59
N MET A 251 -11.68 -12.12 18.89
CA MET A 251 -11.18 -11.53 17.64
C MET A 251 -12.11 -11.76 16.43
N GLY A 252 -13.01 -12.74 16.54
CA GLY A 252 -13.89 -13.18 15.48
C GLY A 252 -15.12 -12.30 15.24
N THR A 253 -15.85 -12.59 14.16
CA THR A 253 -17.10 -11.88 13.80
C THR A 253 -18.34 -12.46 14.48
N GLN A 254 -18.24 -13.65 15.07
CA GLN A 254 -19.36 -14.36 15.68
C GLN A 254 -19.43 -14.08 17.19
N GLY A 255 -20.06 -12.97 17.55
CA GLY A 255 -20.18 -12.54 18.95
C GLY A 255 -18.88 -12.02 19.56
N GLY A 256 -17.82 -11.85 18.76
CA GLY A 256 -16.59 -11.15 19.14
C GLY A 256 -16.62 -9.67 18.79
N ALA A 257 -15.46 -9.03 18.87
CA ALA A 257 -15.22 -7.65 18.50
C ALA A 257 -15.13 -7.44 16.99
N GLY A 258 -15.15 -8.51 16.18
CA GLY A 258 -15.09 -8.41 14.72
C GLY A 258 -13.76 -7.85 14.22
N CYS A 259 -12.65 -8.10 14.93
CA CYS A 259 -11.34 -7.56 14.56
C CYS A 259 -10.96 -7.89 13.12
N ILE A 260 -11.29 -9.10 12.65
CA ILE A 260 -11.00 -9.57 11.29
C ILE A 260 -11.82 -8.89 10.19
N THR A 261 -12.85 -8.12 10.54
CA THR A 261 -13.56 -7.26 9.57
C THR A 261 -12.69 -6.09 9.11
N CYS A 262 -11.80 -5.62 9.98
CA CYS A 262 -10.92 -4.49 9.70
C CYS A 262 -9.44 -4.86 9.64
N HIS A 263 -9.04 -6.03 10.14
CA HIS A 263 -7.65 -6.43 10.21
C HIS A 263 -7.41 -7.77 9.56
N ARG A 264 -6.26 -7.90 8.90
CA ARG A 264 -5.82 -9.17 8.33
C ARG A 264 -5.24 -10.09 9.41
N TRP A 265 -5.12 -11.36 9.04
CA TRP A 265 -4.49 -12.40 9.85
C TRP A 265 -3.47 -13.16 9.01
N GLY A 266 -2.19 -12.77 9.11
CA GLY A 266 -1.13 -13.30 8.24
C GLY A 266 -1.46 -13.04 6.77
N ASP A 267 -1.57 -14.12 5.99
CA ASP A 267 -1.91 -14.07 4.57
C ASP A 267 -3.42 -13.93 4.30
N ARG A 268 -4.28 -14.06 5.31
CA ARG A 268 -5.73 -13.87 5.17
C ARG A 268 -6.07 -12.37 5.18
N PRO A 269 -6.57 -11.79 4.07
CA PRO A 269 -7.05 -10.41 4.07
C PRO A 269 -8.20 -10.22 5.06
N SER A 270 -8.41 -8.99 5.54
CA SER A 270 -9.61 -8.67 6.31
C SER A 270 -10.87 -8.78 5.44
N LEU A 271 -12.02 -8.97 6.07
CA LEU A 271 -13.33 -9.04 5.40
C LEU A 271 -13.83 -7.65 4.91
N GLY A 272 -13.10 -6.60 5.27
CA GLY A 272 -13.42 -5.22 4.95
C GLY A 272 -12.17 -4.39 4.77
N ILE A 273 -12.08 -3.27 5.49
CA ILE A 273 -10.96 -2.33 5.33
C ILE A 273 -9.65 -3.03 5.68
N GLN A 274 -8.56 -2.69 5.00
CA GLN A 274 -7.28 -3.37 5.20
C GLN A 274 -6.46 -2.69 6.32
N GLY A 275 -6.72 -3.05 7.57
CA GLY A 275 -5.96 -2.62 8.74
C GLY A 275 -4.64 -3.40 8.94
N PRO A 276 -3.83 -3.02 9.95
CA PRO A 276 -2.59 -3.72 10.28
C PRO A 276 -2.81 -5.21 10.57
N ASP A 277 -1.83 -6.04 10.22
CA ASP A 277 -1.86 -7.47 10.55
C ASP A 277 -1.78 -7.72 12.06
N LEU A 278 -2.73 -8.51 12.57
CA LEU A 278 -2.86 -8.85 13.99
C LEU A 278 -2.09 -10.11 14.39
N SER A 279 -1.72 -10.98 13.44
CA SER A 279 -1.01 -12.23 13.75
C SER A 279 0.36 -12.00 14.40
N ASN A 280 0.93 -10.81 14.23
CA ASN A 280 2.22 -10.43 14.78
C ASN A 280 2.14 -9.66 16.11
N ILE A 281 0.95 -9.44 16.71
CA ILE A 281 0.83 -8.61 17.94
C ILE A 281 1.77 -9.08 19.03
N ALA A 282 1.82 -10.39 19.31
CA ALA A 282 2.65 -10.94 20.38
C ALA A 282 4.16 -10.67 20.16
N ALA A 283 4.64 -10.74 18.92
CA ALA A 283 6.02 -10.45 18.56
C ALA A 283 6.32 -8.93 18.46
N ARG A 284 5.28 -8.11 18.29
CA ARG A 284 5.42 -6.70 17.90
C ARG A 284 5.18 -5.73 19.04
N LEU A 285 4.14 -5.94 19.84
CA LEU A 285 3.63 -4.94 20.78
C LEU A 285 3.99 -5.31 22.22
N GLN A 286 4.22 -4.28 23.02
CA GLN A 286 4.29 -4.41 24.47
C GLN A 286 2.88 -4.57 25.04
N GLU A 287 2.72 -5.46 26.02
CA GLU A 287 1.41 -5.86 26.56
C GLU A 287 0.68 -4.71 27.25
N GLY A 288 1.39 -3.90 28.05
CA GLY A 288 0.83 -2.69 28.67
C GLY A 288 0.32 -1.68 27.64
N TRP A 289 1.07 -1.49 26.54
CA TRP A 289 0.63 -0.63 25.45
C TRP A 289 -0.61 -1.19 24.74
N LEU A 290 -0.63 -2.50 24.47
CA LEU A 290 -1.79 -3.15 23.83
C LEU A 290 -3.05 -2.96 24.67
N ARG A 291 -2.97 -3.17 25.99
CA ARG A 291 -4.08 -2.98 26.92
C ARG A 291 -4.66 -1.56 26.81
N GLU A 292 -3.80 -0.55 26.97
CA GLU A 292 -4.22 0.85 26.91
C GLU A 292 -4.77 1.23 25.54
N TYR A 293 -4.17 0.72 24.46
CA TYR A 293 -4.63 0.99 23.10
C TYR A 293 -6.02 0.41 22.83
N LEU A 294 -6.31 -0.82 23.26
CA LEU A 294 -7.62 -1.44 23.07
C LEU A 294 -8.72 -0.75 23.90
N ILE A 295 -8.37 -0.16 25.03
CA ILE A 295 -9.28 0.65 25.87
C ILE A 295 -9.53 2.02 25.22
N ASN A 296 -8.50 2.71 24.72
CA ASN A 296 -8.65 4.04 24.14
C ASN A 296 -7.72 4.27 22.92
N PRO A 297 -8.11 3.79 21.72
CA PRO A 297 -7.30 4.00 20.52
C PRO A 297 -7.13 5.47 20.13
N ALA A 298 -8.16 6.29 20.38
CA ALA A 298 -8.20 7.70 19.99
C ALA A 298 -7.17 8.56 20.75
N ALA A 299 -6.81 8.17 21.97
CA ALA A 299 -5.73 8.82 22.73
C ALA A 299 -4.35 8.67 22.07
N TYR A 300 -4.15 7.64 21.23
CA TYR A 300 -2.89 7.42 20.51
C TYR A 300 -2.90 7.96 19.09
N ARG A 301 -4.07 7.99 18.46
CA ARG A 301 -4.23 8.50 17.10
C ARG A 301 -5.62 9.12 16.94
N ALA A 302 -5.69 10.43 17.03
CA ALA A 302 -6.91 11.17 16.76
C ALA A 302 -7.45 10.83 15.36
N GLY A 303 -8.77 10.64 15.26
CA GLY A 303 -9.43 10.27 14.00
C GLY A 303 -9.16 8.85 13.53
N THR A 304 -8.66 7.95 14.38
CA THR A 304 -8.51 6.53 14.03
C THR A 304 -9.87 5.86 13.83
N LEU A 305 -9.95 4.94 12.85
CA LEU A 305 -11.12 4.08 12.63
C LEU A 305 -11.22 2.94 13.65
N MET A 306 -10.15 2.68 14.44
CA MET A 306 -10.16 1.64 15.47
C MET A 306 -11.12 2.05 16.59
N PRO A 307 -12.22 1.30 16.83
CA PRO A 307 -13.15 1.64 17.89
C PRO A 307 -12.58 1.24 19.26
N SER A 308 -13.08 1.89 20.31
CA SER A 308 -12.86 1.41 21.68
C SER A 308 -13.87 0.29 21.98
N PHE A 309 -13.36 -0.94 22.08
CA PHE A 309 -14.17 -2.10 22.48
C PHE A 309 -14.26 -2.25 24.00
N TRP A 310 -13.37 -1.58 24.75
CA TRP A 310 -13.44 -1.48 26.21
C TRP A 310 -13.57 -0.02 26.67
N PRO A 311 -14.65 0.69 26.30
CA PRO A 311 -14.81 2.11 26.65
C PRO A 311 -14.81 2.28 28.16
N ALA A 312 -14.02 3.24 28.65
CA ALA A 312 -13.78 3.46 30.08
C ALA A 312 -13.31 2.20 30.84
N GLY A 313 -12.65 1.27 30.14
CA GLY A 313 -12.14 0.02 30.71
C GLY A 313 -13.22 -1.04 30.96
N LYS A 314 -14.41 -0.93 30.35
CA LYS A 314 -15.50 -1.90 30.51
C LYS A 314 -15.76 -2.66 29.22
N SER A 315 -15.86 -3.98 29.29
CA SER A 315 -16.12 -4.82 28.11
C SER A 315 -17.46 -4.52 27.43
N PHE A 316 -17.43 -4.46 26.10
CA PHE A 316 -18.65 -4.47 25.27
C PHE A 316 -19.40 -5.81 25.29
N ASN A 317 -18.74 -6.91 25.67
CA ASN A 317 -19.32 -8.24 25.66
C ASN A 317 -19.16 -8.95 27.02
N PRO A 318 -20.17 -8.89 27.90
CA PRO A 318 -20.13 -9.56 29.20
C PRO A 318 -20.27 -11.09 29.12
N SER A 319 -20.71 -11.64 27.99
CA SER A 319 -20.90 -13.11 27.85
C SER A 319 -19.60 -13.90 27.77
N ILE A 320 -18.49 -13.25 27.42
CA ILE A 320 -17.17 -13.88 27.34
C ILE A 320 -16.41 -13.52 28.62
N LEU A 321 -16.00 -14.53 29.40
CA LEU A 321 -15.23 -14.35 30.64
C LEU A 321 -15.89 -13.37 31.64
N GLY A 322 -17.22 -13.29 31.66
CA GLY A 322 -17.96 -12.41 32.55
C GLY A 322 -17.75 -10.90 32.29
N GLY A 323 -17.20 -10.52 31.14
CA GLY A 323 -16.92 -9.12 30.82
C GLY A 323 -15.69 -8.54 31.52
N ASP A 324 -14.86 -9.39 32.13
CA ASP A 324 -13.61 -8.98 32.75
C ASP A 324 -12.63 -8.48 31.68
N THR A 325 -12.41 -7.16 31.66
CA THR A 325 -11.60 -6.47 30.66
C THR A 325 -10.18 -7.03 30.58
N ASP A 326 -9.53 -7.25 31.73
CA ASP A 326 -8.14 -7.66 31.77
C ASP A 326 -8.00 -9.11 31.33
N LYS A 327 -8.91 -10.00 31.75
CA LYS A 327 -8.93 -11.39 31.26
C LYS A 327 -9.24 -11.48 29.78
N GLN A 328 -10.15 -10.66 29.25
CA GLN A 328 -10.47 -10.65 27.82
C GLN A 328 -9.28 -10.18 26.97
N ILE A 329 -8.63 -9.08 27.35
CA ILE A 329 -7.46 -8.57 26.63
C ILE A 329 -6.29 -9.55 26.75
N ALA A 330 -6.04 -10.12 27.93
CA ALA A 330 -5.04 -11.17 28.13
C ALA A 330 -5.33 -12.40 27.25
N SER A 331 -6.60 -12.79 27.10
CA SER A 331 -7.02 -13.90 26.24
C SER A 331 -6.77 -13.62 24.76
N ILE A 332 -7.05 -12.40 24.29
CA ILE A 332 -6.70 -11.97 22.93
C ILE A 332 -5.19 -12.07 22.71
N PHE A 333 -4.39 -11.56 23.65
CA PHE A 333 -2.93 -11.67 23.56
C PHE A 333 -2.49 -13.14 23.54
N LYS A 334 -3.07 -13.99 24.40
CA LYS A 334 -2.75 -15.41 24.50
C LYS A 334 -3.02 -16.17 23.20
N PHE A 335 -4.14 -15.88 22.56
CA PHE A 335 -4.50 -16.47 21.27
C PHE A 335 -3.54 -16.04 20.14
N VAL A 336 -3.14 -14.76 20.11
CA VAL A 336 -2.14 -14.33 19.13
C VAL A 336 -0.76 -14.97 19.41
N GLU A 337 -0.38 -15.10 20.68
CA GLU A 337 0.87 -15.73 21.08
C GLU A 337 0.91 -17.21 20.70
N SER A 338 -0.18 -17.96 20.90
CA SER A 338 -0.25 -19.38 20.56
C SER A 338 -0.24 -19.60 19.05
N ALA A 339 -0.75 -18.63 18.27
CA ALA A 339 -1.02 -18.75 16.85
C ALA A 339 -1.82 -20.03 16.50
N ASN A 340 -2.72 -20.44 17.40
CA ASN A 340 -3.50 -21.67 17.30
C ASN A 340 -4.67 -21.55 16.31
N GLY A 341 -4.33 -21.31 15.04
CA GLY A 341 -5.28 -21.16 13.94
C GLY A 341 -5.75 -19.72 13.70
N GLU A 342 -6.89 -19.60 13.03
CA GLU A 342 -7.48 -18.32 12.63
C GLU A 342 -8.61 -17.91 13.61
N PRO A 343 -8.83 -16.60 13.85
CA PRO A 343 -10.03 -16.11 14.54
C PRO A 343 -11.34 -16.68 13.98
N GLU A 344 -12.38 -16.75 14.82
CA GLU A 344 -13.67 -17.28 14.40
C GLU A 344 -14.39 -16.38 13.39
N GLY A 345 -15.07 -17.00 12.42
CA GLY A 345 -15.91 -16.28 11.47
C GLY A 345 -15.18 -15.72 10.25
N PHE A 346 -13.92 -16.11 10.00
CA PHE A 346 -13.46 -16.18 8.62
C PHE A 346 -14.36 -17.19 7.88
N PRO A 347 -14.98 -16.80 6.75
CA PRO A 347 -15.76 -17.75 5.98
C PRO A 347 -14.78 -18.78 5.41
N GLN A 348 -15.11 -20.06 5.55
CA GLN A 348 -14.22 -21.12 5.07
C GLN A 348 -14.33 -21.13 3.54
N ASN A 349 -13.31 -20.62 2.84
CA ASN A 349 -13.21 -20.87 1.41
C ASN A 349 -12.63 -22.28 1.18
N ARG A 350 -13.38 -23.30 1.58
CA ARG A 350 -13.07 -24.69 1.24
C ARG A 350 -13.78 -25.02 -0.07
N ASN A 351 -13.02 -25.36 -1.10
CA ASN A 351 -13.46 -26.12 -2.28
C ASN A 351 -14.81 -25.69 -2.91
N GLY A 352 -15.04 -24.41 -3.17
CA GLY A 352 -16.25 -23.96 -3.87
C GLY A 352 -17.54 -24.06 -3.04
N GLU A 353 -17.45 -23.99 -1.70
CA GLU A 353 -18.63 -23.91 -0.81
C GLU A 353 -19.56 -22.74 -1.14
N PHE A 354 -19.06 -21.70 -1.83
CA PHE A 354 -19.84 -20.55 -2.29
C PHE A 354 -20.00 -20.52 -3.81
N GLU A 355 -19.71 -21.63 -4.50
CA GLU A 355 -20.05 -21.79 -5.90
C GLU A 355 -21.57 -21.79 -6.06
N ILE A 356 -22.06 -20.83 -6.83
CA ILE A 356 -23.44 -20.83 -7.29
C ILE A 356 -23.53 -21.84 -8.42
N VAL A 357 -24.26 -22.93 -8.23
CA VAL A 357 -24.51 -23.94 -9.27
C VAL A 357 -25.95 -23.80 -9.79
N PRO A 358 -26.16 -23.27 -11.01
CA PRO A 358 -27.48 -23.22 -11.63
C PRO A 358 -27.95 -24.64 -11.98
N LYS A 359 -28.95 -25.16 -11.27
CA LYS A 359 -29.45 -26.54 -11.48
C LYS A 359 -30.72 -26.56 -12.32
N ASP A 360 -31.77 -25.89 -11.84
CA ASP A 360 -33.12 -26.04 -12.42
C ASP A 360 -33.57 -24.83 -13.24
N ARG A 361 -33.00 -23.65 -12.94
CA ARG A 361 -33.34 -22.38 -13.60
C ARG A 361 -32.13 -21.45 -13.66
N PRO A 362 -32.12 -20.45 -14.56
CA PRO A 362 -31.06 -19.45 -14.59
C PRO A 362 -30.96 -18.69 -13.26
N VAL A 363 -29.73 -18.39 -12.84
CA VAL A 363 -29.43 -17.62 -11.63
C VAL A 363 -28.78 -16.30 -12.02
N VAL A 364 -29.28 -15.20 -11.48
CA VAL A 364 -28.72 -13.87 -11.69
C VAL A 364 -27.94 -13.43 -10.44
N GLN A 365 -26.67 -13.07 -10.63
CA GLN A 365 -25.79 -12.58 -9.55
C GLN A 365 -25.12 -11.28 -9.97
N ARG A 366 -25.10 -10.28 -9.08
CA ARG A 366 -24.35 -9.04 -9.28
C ARG A 366 -22.96 -9.21 -8.67
N ALA A 367 -21.91 -8.82 -9.39
CA ALA A 367 -20.54 -8.95 -8.92
C ALA A 367 -19.63 -7.90 -9.58
N PHE A 368 -18.42 -7.76 -9.03
CA PHE A 368 -17.32 -7.10 -9.73
C PHE A 368 -16.57 -8.18 -10.51
N LEU A 369 -16.62 -8.12 -11.84
CA LEU A 369 -16.07 -9.17 -12.70
C LEU A 369 -14.95 -8.64 -13.57
N ASP A 370 -13.81 -9.33 -13.55
CA ASP A 370 -12.66 -9.05 -14.41
C ASP A 370 -13.07 -9.09 -15.89
N GLY A 371 -12.54 -8.17 -16.69
CA GLY A 371 -12.93 -8.01 -18.09
C GLY A 371 -14.30 -7.34 -18.33
N VAL A 372 -15.19 -7.21 -17.33
CA VAL A 372 -16.50 -6.54 -17.48
C VAL A 372 -16.54 -5.22 -16.73
N GLY A 373 -16.50 -5.23 -15.40
CA GLY A 373 -16.65 -4.02 -14.60
C GLY A 373 -17.30 -4.22 -13.23
N VAL A 374 -17.47 -3.12 -12.50
CA VAL A 374 -18.14 -3.06 -11.18
C VAL A 374 -19.67 -3.18 -11.26
N ARG A 375 -20.25 -3.11 -12.46
CA ARG A 375 -21.69 -3.22 -12.72
C ARG A 375 -22.03 -4.48 -13.52
N ALA A 376 -21.24 -5.54 -13.40
CA ALA A 376 -21.52 -6.80 -14.08
C ALA A 376 -22.82 -7.44 -13.56
N ILE A 377 -23.58 -8.04 -14.47
CA ILE A 377 -24.74 -8.89 -14.16
C ILE A 377 -24.42 -10.27 -14.71
N LEU A 378 -24.13 -11.20 -13.82
CA LEU A 378 -23.83 -12.59 -14.17
C LEU A 378 -25.14 -13.36 -14.29
N VAL A 379 -25.22 -14.21 -15.29
CA VAL A 379 -26.35 -15.11 -15.55
C VAL A 379 -25.80 -16.50 -15.75
N GLY A 380 -26.10 -17.37 -14.79
CA GLY A 380 -25.71 -18.77 -14.84
C GLY A 380 -26.87 -19.60 -15.34
N PHE A 381 -26.76 -20.21 -16.52
CA PHE A 381 -27.78 -21.11 -17.05
C PHE A 381 -27.51 -22.58 -16.66
N PRO A 382 -28.56 -23.38 -16.41
CA PRO A 382 -28.45 -24.83 -16.20
C PRO A 382 -27.73 -25.60 -17.31
N ALA A 383 -27.71 -25.06 -18.54
CA ALA A 383 -27.02 -25.64 -19.68
C ALA A 383 -25.48 -25.63 -19.56
N GLY A 384 -24.91 -25.07 -18.48
CA GLY A 384 -23.46 -25.02 -18.25
C GLY A 384 -22.74 -24.00 -19.12
N VAL A 385 -23.47 -23.07 -19.73
CA VAL A 385 -22.94 -21.88 -20.42
C VAL A 385 -23.49 -20.66 -19.73
N HIS A 386 -22.67 -19.63 -19.55
CA HIS A 386 -22.96 -18.52 -18.66
C HIS A 386 -22.60 -17.19 -19.32
N LEU A 387 -23.22 -16.11 -18.86
CA LEU A 387 -23.08 -14.77 -19.43
C LEU A 387 -22.74 -13.77 -18.33
N ALA A 388 -21.90 -12.78 -18.63
CA ALA A 388 -21.76 -11.56 -17.87
C ALA A 388 -22.17 -10.37 -18.75
N TYR A 389 -23.21 -9.67 -18.34
CA TYR A 389 -23.71 -8.47 -19.00
C TYR A 389 -23.10 -7.21 -18.37
N ASP A 390 -22.63 -6.29 -19.20
CA ASP A 390 -22.11 -4.99 -18.80
C ASP A 390 -23.28 -4.04 -18.52
N GLY A 391 -23.61 -3.90 -17.23
CA GLY A 391 -24.65 -2.99 -16.77
C GLY A 391 -24.24 -1.51 -16.75
N ASP A 392 -23.00 -1.17 -17.09
CA ASP A 392 -22.56 0.22 -17.25
C ASP A 392 -22.74 0.69 -18.68
N ARG A 393 -22.39 -0.16 -19.65
CA ARG A 393 -22.41 0.14 -21.09
C ARG A 393 -23.49 -0.58 -21.89
N GLY A 394 -24.43 -1.25 -21.22
CA GLY A 394 -25.59 -1.88 -21.83
C GLY A 394 -25.23 -2.86 -22.95
N GLY A 395 -24.68 -4.03 -22.62
CA GLY A 395 -24.47 -5.10 -23.60
C GLY A 395 -23.75 -6.31 -23.01
N PRO A 396 -23.61 -7.42 -23.76
CA PRO A 396 -22.83 -8.57 -23.33
C PRO A 396 -21.35 -8.19 -23.16
N GLY A 397 -20.70 -8.71 -22.11
CA GLY A 397 -19.29 -8.49 -21.81
C GLY A 397 -18.45 -9.77 -21.94
N LEU A 398 -18.85 -10.83 -21.24
CA LEU A 398 -18.18 -12.14 -21.30
C LEU A 398 -19.22 -13.27 -21.38
N ALA A 399 -18.83 -14.41 -21.92
CA ALA A 399 -19.54 -15.68 -21.73
C ALA A 399 -18.53 -16.82 -21.59
N TRP A 400 -18.92 -17.91 -20.95
CA TRP A 400 -18.02 -19.04 -20.70
C TRP A 400 -18.80 -20.34 -20.51
N LYS A 401 -18.09 -21.47 -20.58
CA LYS A 401 -18.65 -22.82 -20.39
C LYS A 401 -18.10 -23.45 -19.11
N GLY A 402 -18.85 -24.34 -18.48
CA GLY A 402 -18.41 -25.09 -17.29
C GLY A 402 -19.01 -24.52 -16.00
N ARG A 403 -18.14 -24.21 -15.03
CA ARG A 403 -18.56 -23.74 -13.69
C ARG A 403 -18.97 -22.28 -13.74
N PHE A 404 -20.00 -21.91 -12.97
CA PHE A 404 -20.58 -20.57 -13.04
C PHE A 404 -19.72 -19.54 -12.32
N PHE A 405 -19.88 -19.43 -11.00
CA PHE A 405 -19.29 -18.33 -10.24
C PHE A 405 -19.17 -18.68 -8.75
N ASP A 406 -18.06 -18.31 -8.13
CA ASP A 406 -17.90 -18.35 -6.67
C ASP A 406 -18.28 -16.99 -6.11
N ALA A 407 -19.26 -16.94 -5.21
CA ALA A 407 -19.76 -15.68 -4.68
C ALA A 407 -19.07 -15.24 -3.38
N TYR A 408 -18.01 -15.94 -2.94
CA TYR A 408 -17.34 -15.66 -1.67
C TYR A 408 -16.91 -14.21 -1.52
N LEU A 409 -16.19 -13.64 -2.52
CA LEU A 409 -15.71 -12.27 -2.39
C LEU A 409 -16.88 -11.29 -2.46
N THR A 410 -17.84 -11.53 -3.34
CA THR A 410 -19.05 -10.71 -3.44
C THR A 410 -19.87 -10.68 -2.15
N TRP A 411 -20.00 -11.80 -1.42
CA TRP A 411 -20.86 -11.89 -0.23
C TRP A 411 -20.16 -11.51 1.07
N PHE A 412 -18.87 -11.83 1.20
CA PHE A 412 -18.14 -11.70 2.48
C PHE A 412 -17.03 -10.67 2.46
N SER A 413 -16.62 -10.17 1.30
CA SER A 413 -15.69 -9.03 1.22
C SER A 413 -16.46 -7.73 1.00
N ARG A 414 -16.20 -6.71 1.82
CA ARG A 414 -16.65 -5.34 1.54
C ARG A 414 -15.82 -4.66 0.45
N PHE A 415 -14.67 -5.25 0.09
CA PHE A 415 -13.78 -4.76 -0.98
C PHE A 415 -13.42 -5.94 -1.88
N PRO A 416 -14.39 -6.51 -2.61
CA PRO A 416 -14.12 -7.63 -3.48
C PRO A 416 -13.14 -7.19 -4.57
N THR A 417 -12.10 -7.99 -4.80
CA THR A 417 -11.34 -7.90 -6.05
C THR A 417 -12.24 -8.32 -7.20
N PHE A 418 -11.86 -7.96 -8.42
CA PHE A 418 -12.57 -8.42 -9.60
C PHE A 418 -12.44 -9.94 -9.70
N GLU A 419 -13.57 -10.63 -9.60
CA GLU A 419 -13.63 -12.08 -9.67
C GLU A 419 -13.53 -12.54 -11.12
N LYS A 420 -13.05 -13.77 -11.33
CA LYS A 420 -12.97 -14.40 -12.65
C LYS A 420 -14.02 -15.49 -12.75
N PRO A 421 -14.52 -15.80 -13.96
CA PRO A 421 -15.30 -17.01 -14.19
C PRO A 421 -14.62 -18.26 -13.64
N LEU A 422 -15.38 -19.19 -13.07
CA LEU A 422 -14.84 -20.49 -12.61
C LEU A 422 -14.68 -21.48 -13.76
N GLY A 423 -15.47 -21.34 -14.82
CA GLY A 423 -15.48 -22.23 -15.95
C GLY A 423 -14.40 -21.92 -16.98
N ASP A 424 -14.23 -22.86 -17.90
CA ASP A 424 -13.24 -22.82 -18.96
C ASP A 424 -13.81 -22.20 -20.25
N GLN A 425 -12.95 -21.91 -21.22
CA GLN A 425 -13.36 -21.37 -22.53
C GLN A 425 -14.13 -20.04 -22.43
N VAL A 426 -13.56 -19.11 -21.67
CA VAL A 426 -14.06 -17.73 -21.56
C VAL A 426 -13.86 -17.01 -22.89
N VAL A 427 -14.92 -16.38 -23.38
CA VAL A 427 -14.91 -15.55 -24.58
C VAL A 427 -15.37 -14.13 -24.24
N ALA A 428 -14.77 -13.15 -24.91
CA ALA A 428 -15.04 -11.74 -24.65
C ALA A 428 -15.82 -11.09 -25.80
N TRP A 429 -16.84 -10.31 -25.45
CA TRP A 429 -17.51 -9.45 -26.41
C TRP A 429 -16.75 -8.15 -26.61
N PRO A 430 -16.78 -7.57 -27.82
CA PRO A 430 -16.43 -6.18 -28.01
C PRO A 430 -17.19 -5.29 -27.02
N LYS A 431 -16.50 -4.32 -26.41
CA LYS A 431 -17.09 -3.45 -25.39
C LYS A 431 -18.35 -2.76 -25.94
N PRO A 432 -19.51 -2.92 -25.29
CA PRO A 432 -20.73 -2.28 -25.76
C PRO A 432 -20.68 -0.77 -25.51
N THR A 433 -21.60 -0.04 -26.15
CA THR A 433 -21.70 1.43 -26.10
C THR A 433 -23.14 1.92 -25.85
N GLY A 434 -24.03 1.01 -25.43
CA GLY A 434 -25.41 1.34 -25.12
C GLY A 434 -25.59 1.93 -23.73
N ARG A 435 -26.85 2.27 -23.41
CA ARG A 435 -27.27 2.68 -22.08
C ARG A 435 -28.18 1.62 -21.48
N PHE A 436 -27.72 0.99 -20.39
CA PHE A 436 -28.50 0.01 -19.66
C PHE A 436 -29.74 0.62 -18.99
N LEU A 437 -30.91 0.00 -19.18
CA LEU A 437 -32.20 0.44 -18.65
C LEU A 437 -32.80 -0.51 -17.61
N GLY A 438 -32.14 -1.63 -17.31
CA GLY A 438 -32.64 -2.67 -16.40
C GLY A 438 -32.84 -4.01 -17.09
N TYR A 439 -33.43 -4.98 -16.40
CA TYR A 439 -33.76 -6.28 -16.97
C TYR A 439 -35.05 -6.83 -16.35
N ARG A 440 -35.66 -7.79 -17.04
CA ARG A 440 -36.80 -8.58 -16.57
C ARG A 440 -36.49 -10.05 -16.74
N LEU A 441 -37.15 -10.90 -15.95
CA LEU A 441 -37.04 -12.35 -16.05
C LEU A 441 -38.37 -12.91 -16.57
N ASP A 442 -38.30 -13.88 -17.48
CA ASP A 442 -39.47 -14.68 -17.86
C ASP A 442 -39.83 -15.71 -16.77
N ALA A 443 -40.88 -16.51 -17.01
CA ALA A 443 -41.33 -17.54 -16.07
C ALA A 443 -40.30 -18.66 -15.84
N GLN A 444 -39.38 -18.86 -16.79
CA GLN A 444 -38.30 -19.83 -16.74
C GLN A 444 -37.03 -19.24 -16.09
N GLY A 445 -37.01 -17.93 -15.83
CA GLY A 445 -35.87 -17.20 -15.25
C GLY A 445 -34.87 -16.68 -16.28
N ASN A 446 -35.15 -16.78 -17.58
CA ASN A 446 -34.28 -16.21 -18.61
C ASN A 446 -34.36 -14.68 -18.58
N PRO A 447 -33.22 -13.97 -18.64
CA PRO A 447 -33.22 -12.52 -18.62
C PRO A 447 -33.47 -11.93 -20.01
N THR A 448 -34.32 -10.91 -20.03
CA THR A 448 -34.34 -9.89 -21.08
C THR A 448 -33.73 -8.60 -20.54
N PHE A 449 -32.54 -8.26 -21.05
CA PHE A 449 -31.88 -6.99 -20.75
C PHE A 449 -32.44 -5.88 -21.62
N LEU A 450 -32.64 -4.71 -21.02
CA LEU A 450 -33.17 -3.52 -21.66
C LEU A 450 -32.05 -2.52 -21.86
N ASN A 451 -31.90 -2.04 -23.09
CA ASN A 451 -30.86 -1.14 -23.50
C ASN A 451 -31.43 -0.03 -24.39
N GLU A 452 -30.71 1.08 -24.49
CA GLU A 452 -30.98 2.17 -25.40
C GLU A 452 -29.75 2.42 -26.27
N GLN A 453 -29.94 2.39 -27.59
CA GLN A 453 -28.91 2.68 -28.57
C GLN A 453 -29.44 3.77 -29.50
N GLY A 454 -28.73 4.91 -29.61
CA GLY A 454 -29.16 6.01 -30.47
C GLY A 454 -30.59 6.53 -30.19
N GLY A 455 -31.06 6.42 -28.94
CA GLY A 455 -32.43 6.80 -28.54
C GLY A 455 -33.51 5.74 -28.81
N VAL A 456 -33.16 4.60 -29.39
CA VAL A 456 -34.08 3.47 -29.63
C VAL A 456 -33.89 2.40 -28.56
N LYS A 457 -35.01 1.92 -28.01
CA LYS A 457 -35.00 0.80 -27.06
C LYS A 457 -34.70 -0.50 -27.78
N VAL A 458 -33.70 -1.21 -27.30
CA VAL A 458 -33.27 -2.53 -27.76
C VAL A 458 -33.37 -3.49 -26.59
N GLU A 459 -34.00 -4.64 -26.82
CA GLU A 459 -34.17 -5.68 -25.82
C GLU A 459 -33.37 -6.91 -26.24
N GLU A 460 -32.67 -7.52 -25.28
CA GLU A 460 -31.82 -8.68 -25.53
C GLU A 460 -32.19 -9.80 -24.57
N THR A 461 -32.82 -10.84 -25.09
CA THR A 461 -33.17 -12.04 -24.32
C THR A 461 -32.09 -13.10 -24.48
N TYR A 462 -31.70 -13.72 -23.37
CA TYR A 462 -30.68 -14.76 -23.36
C TYR A 462 -31.20 -16.04 -22.74
N GLU A 463 -30.93 -17.16 -23.40
CA GLU A 463 -31.39 -18.47 -23.00
C GLU A 463 -30.24 -19.48 -23.13
N GLY A 464 -30.05 -20.30 -22.11
CA GLY A 464 -29.12 -21.42 -22.19
C GLY A 464 -29.68 -22.51 -23.09
N VAL A 465 -28.89 -22.95 -24.08
CA VAL A 465 -29.24 -24.08 -24.95
C VAL A 465 -28.17 -25.16 -24.81
N GLU A 466 -28.45 -26.37 -25.29
CA GLU A 466 -27.49 -27.46 -25.25
C GLU A 466 -26.15 -27.03 -25.87
N HIS A 467 -25.08 -27.10 -25.06
CA HIS A 467 -23.73 -26.65 -25.42
C HIS A 467 -23.60 -25.18 -25.85
N GLY A 468 -24.54 -24.31 -25.50
CA GLY A 468 -24.52 -22.95 -26.02
C GLY A 468 -25.41 -21.92 -25.35
N LEU A 469 -25.46 -20.76 -26.00
CA LEU A 469 -26.25 -19.61 -25.59
C LEU A 469 -27.06 -19.14 -26.80
N ARG A 470 -28.36 -18.93 -26.61
CA ARG A 470 -29.24 -18.28 -27.60
C ARG A 470 -29.47 -16.83 -27.17
N ARG A 471 -29.25 -15.89 -28.08
CA ARG A 471 -29.49 -14.45 -27.91
C ARG A 471 -30.55 -14.00 -28.91
N ILE A 472 -31.59 -13.36 -28.42
CA ILE A 472 -32.67 -12.78 -29.23
C ILE A 472 -32.62 -11.27 -29.02
N VAL A 473 -32.37 -10.52 -30.10
CA VAL A 473 -32.31 -9.06 -30.09
C VAL A 473 -33.57 -8.52 -30.76
N THR A 474 -34.33 -7.69 -30.06
CA THR A 474 -35.57 -7.08 -30.56
C THR A 474 -35.56 -5.56 -30.38
N TRP A 475 -36.12 -4.84 -31.35
CA TRP A 475 -36.29 -3.39 -31.31
C TRP A 475 -37.53 -2.99 -32.11
N ALA A 476 -38.07 -1.81 -31.83
CA ALA A 476 -39.13 -1.24 -32.66
C ALA A 476 -38.54 -0.85 -34.03
N PRO A 477 -39.05 -1.38 -35.17
CA PRO A 477 -38.55 -1.00 -36.48
C PRO A 477 -38.71 0.50 -36.73
N THR A 478 -37.61 1.16 -37.10
CA THR A 478 -37.63 2.56 -37.55
C THR A 478 -36.71 2.70 -38.76
N PRO A 479 -37.07 3.53 -39.76
CA PRO A 479 -36.33 3.62 -41.02
C PRO A 479 -34.83 3.89 -40.89
N ASP A 480 -34.44 4.72 -39.91
CA ASP A 480 -33.07 5.25 -39.78
C ASP A 480 -32.23 4.57 -38.68
N PHE A 481 -32.71 3.47 -38.10
CA PHE A 481 -32.02 2.79 -37.01
C PHE A 481 -31.71 1.33 -37.34
N LYS A 482 -30.44 0.96 -37.14
CA LYS A 482 -30.00 -0.42 -37.08
C LYS A 482 -29.27 -0.65 -35.76
N PRO A 483 -29.66 -1.65 -34.95
CA PRO A 483 -28.97 -1.91 -33.71
C PRO A 483 -27.53 -2.34 -33.99
N THR A 484 -26.60 -1.88 -33.16
CA THR A 484 -25.23 -2.40 -33.18
C THR A 484 -25.23 -3.75 -32.48
N ILE A 485 -25.01 -4.82 -33.26
CA ILE A 485 -24.95 -6.19 -32.75
C ILE A 485 -23.51 -6.68 -32.89
N THR A 486 -22.90 -6.98 -31.75
CA THR A 486 -21.52 -7.50 -31.67
C THR A 486 -21.51 -8.97 -31.28
N HIS A 487 -20.45 -9.66 -31.67
CA HIS A 487 -20.19 -11.07 -31.39
C HIS A 487 -18.78 -11.25 -30.85
N PRO A 488 -18.50 -12.31 -30.05
CA PRO A 488 -17.14 -12.65 -29.64
C PRO A 488 -16.32 -13.05 -30.86
N ALA A 489 -15.03 -12.76 -30.86
CA ALA A 489 -14.15 -13.13 -31.98
C ALA A 489 -13.96 -14.67 -32.06
N GLU A 490 -14.03 -15.33 -30.90
CA GLU A 490 -13.75 -16.76 -30.74
C GLU A 490 -14.98 -17.65 -30.98
N LEU A 491 -16.18 -17.06 -31.13
CA LEU A 491 -17.42 -17.80 -31.40
C LEU A 491 -18.14 -17.24 -32.62
N THR A 492 -18.28 -18.08 -33.64
CA THR A 492 -19.10 -17.77 -34.81
C THR A 492 -20.56 -18.12 -34.52
N PRO A 493 -21.48 -17.14 -34.44
CA PRO A 493 -22.89 -17.45 -34.22
C PRO A 493 -23.52 -18.07 -35.46
N THR A 494 -24.48 -18.97 -35.26
CA THR A 494 -25.46 -19.31 -36.28
C THR A 494 -26.63 -18.33 -36.17
N GLU A 495 -26.91 -17.59 -37.24
CA GLU A 495 -28.05 -16.68 -37.30
C GLU A 495 -29.31 -17.45 -37.74
N GLY A 496 -30.39 -17.31 -36.97
CA GLY A 496 -31.69 -17.87 -37.30
C GLY A 496 -32.49 -17.00 -38.27
N PRO A 497 -33.76 -17.34 -38.54
CA PRO A 497 -34.64 -16.54 -39.40
C PRO A 497 -34.74 -15.09 -38.89
N ALA A 498 -34.36 -14.13 -39.72
CA ALA A 498 -34.45 -12.71 -39.42
C ALA A 498 -35.84 -12.18 -39.81
N THR A 499 -36.46 -11.38 -38.93
CA THR A 499 -37.66 -10.61 -39.25
C THR A 499 -37.41 -9.13 -39.00
N GLU A 500 -38.29 -8.26 -39.47
CA GLU A 500 -38.18 -6.84 -39.14
C GLU A 500 -38.22 -6.63 -37.62
N GLY A 501 -37.28 -5.85 -37.08
CA GLY A 501 -37.18 -5.59 -35.63
C GLY A 501 -36.71 -6.77 -34.78
N ARG A 502 -36.24 -7.90 -35.36
CA ARG A 502 -35.80 -9.07 -34.59
C ARG A 502 -34.63 -9.80 -35.25
N ARG A 503 -33.65 -10.20 -34.44
CA ARG A 503 -32.55 -11.08 -34.81
C ARG A 503 -32.35 -12.16 -33.76
N VAL A 504 -31.95 -13.36 -34.20
CA VAL A 504 -31.73 -14.51 -33.31
C VAL A 504 -30.37 -15.12 -33.63
N PHE A 505 -29.54 -15.26 -32.60
CA PHE A 505 -28.18 -15.81 -32.72
C PHE A 505 -28.03 -16.97 -31.75
N THR A 506 -27.42 -18.06 -32.23
CA THR A 506 -27.04 -19.20 -31.39
C THR A 506 -25.53 -19.34 -31.40
N TYR A 507 -24.93 -19.33 -30.22
CA TYR A 507 -23.49 -19.49 -30.00
C TYR A 507 -23.26 -20.87 -29.38
N LEU A 508 -22.50 -21.73 -30.05
CA LEU A 508 -22.20 -23.09 -29.58
C LEU A 508 -20.72 -23.20 -29.22
N TRP A 509 -20.44 -23.78 -28.06
CA TRP A 509 -19.09 -24.09 -27.61
C TRP A 509 -18.73 -25.51 -28.01
N LYS A 510 -17.52 -25.66 -28.55
CA LYS A 510 -16.99 -26.97 -28.94
C LYS A 510 -16.77 -27.90 -27.75
#